data_AF-A0A2R6JFJ2-F1
#
_entry.id   AF-A0A2R6JFJ2-F1
#
_cell.length_a   1.000
_cell.length_b   1.000
_cell.length_c   1.000
_cell.angle_alpha   90.00
_cell.angle_beta   90.00
_cell.angle_gamma   90.00
#
_symmetry.space_group_name_H-M   'P 1'
#
loop_
_entity.id
_entity.type
_entity.pdbx_description
1 polymer ?
#
loop_
_entity_poly.entity_id
_entity_poly.type
_entity_poly.pdbx_seq_one_letter_code
_entity_poly.pdbx_strand_id
1 'polypeptide(L)'
;VLVGTDFNEGISGIGPKTAVKLVREHGDLEGALSAREETIPHADRIRSMFLNPTVTDDYAYDTDIDPDLEAARRFVTEEWGVPGSEVDRGFERIKESVAQAGLDRWT
;
A
#
# COMPACT_ATOMS: atom_id res chain seq x y z
N VAL A 1 13.30 -2.43 -9.40
CA VAL A 1 14.46 -3.33 -9.22
C VAL A 1 15.80 -2.63 -9.45
N LEU A 2 16.15 -2.18 -10.67
CA LEU A 2 17.46 -1.52 -10.92
C LEU A 2 17.74 -0.29 -10.04
N VAL A 3 16.72 0.55 -9.80
CA VAL A 3 16.81 1.77 -8.97
C VAL A 3 16.86 1.44 -7.47
N GLY A 4 16.43 0.24 -7.09
CA GLY A 4 16.10 -0.13 -5.72
C GLY A 4 14.60 -0.31 -5.52
N THR A 5 14.26 -1.12 -4.52
CA THR A 5 12.92 -1.38 -3.98
C THR A 5 13.07 -1.67 -2.49
N ASP A 6 11.97 -1.86 -1.76
CA ASP A 6 12.04 -2.32 -0.36
C ASP A 6 12.67 -3.72 -0.21
N PHE A 7 12.87 -4.45 -1.31
CA PHE A 7 13.45 -5.80 -1.34
C PHE A 7 14.88 -5.84 -1.89
N ASN A 8 15.42 -4.72 -2.38
CA ASN A 8 16.80 -4.61 -2.82
C ASN A 8 17.30 -3.16 -2.85
N GLU A 9 18.56 -2.92 -2.49
CA GLU A 9 19.20 -1.59 -2.49
C GLU A 9 19.30 -0.92 -3.88
N GLY A 10 19.06 -1.68 -4.96
CA GLY A 10 19.30 -1.22 -6.32
C GLY A 10 20.79 -1.28 -6.68
N ILE A 11 21.16 -0.61 -7.78
CA ILE A 11 22.54 -0.50 -8.22
C ILE A 11 22.99 0.96 -8.05
N SER A 12 24.09 1.15 -7.33
CA SER A 12 24.66 2.47 -7.10
C SER A 12 24.94 3.19 -8.43
N GLY A 13 24.55 4.46 -8.53
CA GLY A 13 24.67 5.25 -9.76
C GLY A 13 23.61 4.96 -10.83
N ILE A 14 22.62 4.09 -10.56
CA ILE A 14 21.46 3.88 -11.45
C ILE A 14 20.22 4.57 -10.86
N GLY A 15 19.97 5.80 -11.30
CA GLY A 15 18.70 6.50 -11.05
C GLY A 15 17.59 6.12 -12.03
N PRO A 16 16.36 6.64 -11.83
CA PRO A 16 15.19 6.31 -12.65
C PRO A 16 15.39 6.50 -14.16
N LYS A 17 16.00 7.61 -14.58
CA LYS A 17 16.28 7.90 -16.00
C LYS A 17 17.21 6.86 -16.62
N THR A 18 18.27 6.50 -15.91
CA THR A 18 19.27 5.52 -16.36
C THR A 18 18.66 4.13 -16.42
N ALA A 19 17.89 3.73 -15.40
CA ALA A 19 17.19 2.45 -15.37
C ALA A 19 16.25 2.27 -16.57
N VAL A 20 15.42 3.28 -16.87
CA VAL A 20 14.52 3.23 -18.02
C VAL A 20 15.28 3.14 -19.34
N LYS A 21 16.38 3.89 -19.50
CA LYS A 21 17.22 3.80 -20.69
C LYS A 21 17.77 2.38 -20.88
N LEU A 22 18.36 1.81 -19.82
CA LEU A 22 18.96 0.47 -19.86
C LEU A 22 17.94 -0.61 -20.23
N VAL A 23 16.75 -0.59 -19.62
CA VAL A 23 15.71 -1.57 -19.94
C VAL A 23 15.22 -1.42 -21.38
N ARG A 24 15.09 -0.20 -21.90
CA ARG A 24 14.70 0.02 -23.31
C ARG A 24 15.79 -0.45 -24.29
N GLU A 25 17.05 -0.25 -23.93
CA GLU A 25 18.22 -0.60 -24.77
C GLU A 25 18.50 -2.10 -24.77
N HIS A 26 18.27 -2.78 -23.64
CA HIS A 26 18.63 -4.18 -23.44
C HIS A 26 17.43 -5.11 -23.23
N GLY A 27 16.21 -4.61 -23.46
CA GLY A 27 14.97 -5.38 -23.46
C GLY A 27 14.34 -5.57 -22.08
N ASP A 28 15.11 -6.04 -21.10
CA ASP A 28 14.61 -6.37 -19.77
C ASP A 28 15.64 -6.16 -18.65
N LEU A 29 15.31 -6.64 -17.45
CA LEU A 29 16.18 -6.57 -16.28
C LEU A 29 17.46 -7.39 -16.46
N GLU A 30 17.37 -8.59 -17.04
CA GLU A 30 18.52 -9.49 -17.22
C GLU A 30 19.48 -8.94 -18.27
N GLY A 31 18.96 -8.41 -19.38
CA GLY A 31 19.74 -7.72 -20.39
C GLY A 31 20.42 -6.47 -19.83
N ALA A 32 19.72 -5.67 -19.04
CA ALA A 32 20.29 -4.48 -18.40
C ALA A 32 21.42 -4.81 -17.39
N LEU A 33 21.27 -5.90 -16.63
CA LEU A 33 22.29 -6.39 -15.71
C LEU A 33 23.51 -6.95 -16.46
N SER A 34 23.27 -7.77 -17.48
CA SER A 34 24.33 -8.37 -18.31
C SER A 34 25.15 -7.32 -19.04
N ALA A 35 24.51 -6.29 -19.62
CA ALA A 35 25.18 -5.20 -20.32
C ALA A 35 26.07 -4.34 -19.42
N ARG A 36 25.87 -4.40 -18.09
CA ARG A 36 26.65 -3.65 -17.10
C ARG A 36 27.58 -4.52 -16.26
N GLU A 37 27.56 -5.84 -16.48
CA GLU A 37 28.29 -6.81 -15.64
C GLU A 37 27.92 -6.69 -14.15
N GLU A 38 26.66 -6.35 -13.86
CA GLU A 38 26.13 -6.17 -12.51
C GLU A 38 25.20 -7.33 -12.14
N THR A 39 25.06 -7.61 -10.84
CA THR A 39 24.12 -8.62 -10.33
C THR A 39 23.33 -8.09 -9.16
N ILE A 40 22.03 -8.39 -9.14
CA ILE A 40 21.16 -8.17 -7.97
C ILE A 40 20.80 -9.57 -7.42
N PRO A 41 21.09 -9.86 -6.13
CA PRO A 41 20.67 -11.11 -5.53
C PRO A 41 19.16 -11.33 -5.68
N HIS A 42 18.76 -12.51 -6.14
CA HIS A 42 17.35 -12.90 -6.31
C HIS A 42 16.52 -11.97 -7.20
N ALA A 43 17.13 -11.32 -8.20
CA ALA A 43 16.44 -10.36 -9.07
C ALA A 43 15.21 -10.98 -9.77
N ASP A 44 15.29 -12.26 -10.13
CA ASP A 44 14.22 -13.08 -10.69
C ASP A 44 13.03 -13.19 -9.73
N ARG A 45 13.30 -13.51 -8.45
CA ARG A 45 12.26 -13.66 -7.42
C ARG A 45 11.60 -12.33 -7.09
N ILE A 46 12.40 -11.27 -6.95
CA ILE A 46 11.90 -9.92 -6.69
C ILE A 46 11.00 -9.48 -7.84
N ARG A 47 11.45 -9.64 -9.09
CA ARG A 47 10.63 -9.35 -10.27
C ARG A 47 9.36 -10.19 -10.29
N SER A 48 9.44 -11.48 -10.00
CA SER A 48 8.27 -12.36 -9.96
C SER A 48 7.28 -11.96 -8.86
N MET A 49 7.74 -11.50 -7.69
CA MET A 49 6.85 -11.05 -6.61
C MET A 49 6.01 -9.84 -7.04
N PHE A 50 6.58 -8.92 -7.83
CA PHE A 50 5.82 -7.78 -8.36
C PHE A 50 4.89 -8.14 -9.53
N LEU A 51 5.28 -9.11 -10.36
CA LEU A 51 4.49 -9.50 -11.54
C LEU A 51 3.40 -10.54 -11.22
N ASN A 52 3.69 -11.44 -10.27
CA ASN A 52 2.83 -12.53 -9.85
C ASN A 52 2.78 -12.54 -8.31
N PRO A 53 2.21 -11.50 -7.68
CA PRO A 53 2.06 -11.46 -6.23
C PRO A 53 1.12 -12.57 -5.76
N THR A 54 1.34 -13.07 -4.55
CA THR A 54 0.40 -13.96 -3.88
C THR A 54 -0.84 -13.15 -3.48
N VAL A 55 -1.89 -13.24 -4.29
CA VAL A 55 -3.19 -12.59 -4.05
C VAL A 55 -4.25 -13.63 -3.71
N THR A 56 -5.35 -13.16 -3.11
CA THR A 56 -6.52 -13.98 -2.82
C THR A 56 -7.78 -13.16 -3.12
N ASP A 57 -8.78 -13.83 -3.70
CA ASP A 57 -10.15 -13.32 -3.85
C ASP A 57 -11.07 -13.84 -2.73
N ASP A 58 -10.51 -14.62 -1.79
CA ASP A 58 -11.23 -15.19 -0.64
C ASP A 58 -11.38 -14.16 0.47
N TYR A 59 -12.23 -13.16 0.22
CA TYR A 59 -12.66 -12.19 1.22
C TYR A 59 -14.10 -11.73 0.93
N ALA A 60 -14.85 -11.45 2.00
CA ALA A 60 -16.11 -10.74 1.89
C ALA A 60 -15.88 -9.26 2.18
N TYR A 61 -16.51 -8.40 1.39
CA TYR A 61 -16.53 -6.96 1.63
C TYR A 61 -17.97 -6.54 1.91
N ASP A 62 -18.22 -6.04 3.12
CA ASP A 62 -19.53 -5.50 3.51
C ASP A 62 -19.59 -4.01 3.19
N THR A 63 -20.59 -3.63 2.40
CA THR A 63 -20.88 -2.23 2.08
C THR A 63 -21.83 -1.58 3.08
N ASP A 64 -22.45 -2.38 3.97
CA ASP A 64 -23.27 -1.87 5.06
C ASP A 64 -22.39 -1.41 6.22
N ILE A 65 -22.21 -0.10 6.33
CA ILE A 65 -21.35 0.52 7.32
C ILE A 65 -22.20 0.95 8.53
N ASP A 66 -22.20 0.13 9.57
CA ASP A 66 -22.79 0.45 10.89
C ASP A 66 -21.77 0.17 12.01
N PRO A 67 -20.82 1.09 12.25
CA PRO A 67 -19.77 0.90 13.25
C PRO A 67 -20.25 1.20 14.66
N ASP A 68 -19.76 0.42 15.64
CA ASP A 68 -19.92 0.74 17.06
C ASP A 68 -18.99 1.90 17.45
N LEU A 69 -19.52 3.13 17.37
CA LEU A 69 -18.79 4.36 17.66
C LEU A 69 -18.38 4.48 19.12
N GLU A 70 -19.17 3.95 20.05
CA GLU A 70 -18.83 3.99 21.48
C GLU A 70 -17.66 3.07 21.78
N ALA A 71 -17.69 1.84 21.25
CA ALA A 71 -16.58 0.90 21.39
C ALA A 71 -15.30 1.44 20.72
N ALA A 72 -15.41 2.01 19.52
CA ALA A 72 -14.27 2.61 18.84
C ALA A 72 -13.68 3.80 19.62
N ARG A 73 -14.51 4.70 20.18
CA ARG A 73 -14.05 5.81 21.01
C ARG A 73 -13.35 5.31 22.26
N ARG A 74 -13.95 4.32 22.94
CA ARG A 74 -13.37 3.69 24.12
C ARG A 74 -12.00 3.08 23.83
N PHE A 75 -11.87 2.31 22.74
CA PHE A 75 -10.59 1.71 22.34
C PHE A 75 -9.49 2.76 22.18
N VAL A 76 -9.81 3.86 21.50
CA VAL A 76 -8.84 4.94 21.24
C VAL A 76 -8.50 5.73 22.50
N THR A 77 -9.48 6.04 23.36
CA THR A 77 -9.25 6.89 24.53
C THR A 77 -8.75 6.13 25.75
N GLU A 78 -9.27 4.93 25.99
CA GLU A 78 -8.96 4.15 27.19
C GLU A 78 -7.78 3.19 26.96
N GLU A 79 -7.75 2.46 25.83
CA GLU A 79 -6.66 1.50 25.58
C GLU A 79 -5.42 2.18 24.98
N TRP A 80 -5.61 3.07 24.00
CA TRP A 80 -4.48 3.78 23.37
C TRP A 80 -4.11 5.08 24.10
N GLY A 81 -4.93 5.51 25.07
CA GLY A 81 -4.65 6.67 25.92
C GLY A 81 -4.72 8.02 25.21
N VAL A 82 -5.38 8.10 24.06
CA VAL A 82 -5.55 9.37 23.35
C VAL A 82 -6.56 10.23 24.11
N PRO A 83 -6.26 11.50 24.44
CA PRO A 83 -7.22 12.37 25.10
C PRO A 83 -8.51 12.52 24.28
N GLY A 84 -9.67 12.38 24.93
CA GLY A 84 -10.97 12.45 24.24
C GLY A 84 -11.15 13.71 23.39
N SER A 85 -10.68 14.85 23.87
CA SER A 85 -10.72 16.13 23.16
C SER A 85 -10.03 16.11 21.79
N GLU A 86 -9.01 15.26 21.60
CA GLU A 86 -8.29 15.13 20.33
C GLU A 86 -9.11 14.35 19.29
N VAL A 87 -10.05 13.52 19.74
CA VAL A 87 -10.81 12.60 18.86
C VAL A 87 -12.28 12.96 18.70
N ASP A 88 -12.84 13.80 19.59
CA ASP A 88 -14.26 14.17 19.60
C ASP A 88 -14.74 14.66 18.22
N ARG A 89 -14.02 15.60 17.60
CA ARG A 89 -14.37 16.11 16.26
C ARG A 89 -14.33 15.03 15.18
N GLY A 90 -13.41 14.06 15.31
CA GLY A 90 -13.33 12.93 14.39
C GLY A 90 -14.56 12.03 14.50
N PHE A 91 -14.94 11.67 15.73
CA PHE A 91 -16.11 10.84 15.99
C PHE A 91 -17.43 11.49 15.57
N GLU A 92 -17.61 12.80 15.78
CA GLU A 92 -18.79 13.52 15.30
C GLU A 92 -18.91 13.45 13.76
N ARG A 93 -17.81 13.65 13.04
CA ARG A 93 -17.81 13.55 11.56
C ARG A 93 -18.16 12.15 11.06
N ILE A 94 -17.68 11.10 11.74
CA ILE A 94 -18.00 9.71 11.38
C ILE A 94 -19.50 9.47 11.61
N LYS A 95 -20.03 9.90 12.76
CA LYS A 95 -21.46 9.79 13.10
C LYS A 95 -22.37 10.45 12.07
N GLU A 96 -22.05 11.68 11.65
CA GLU A 96 -22.78 12.40 10.60
C GLU A 96 -22.76 11.64 9.27
N SER A 97 -21.59 11.09 8.90
CA SER A 97 -21.42 10.36 7.63
C SER A 97 -22.22 9.06 7.59
N VAL A 98 -22.27 8.31 8.70
CA VAL A 98 -23.06 7.08 8.82
C VAL A 98 -24.56 7.38 8.70
N ALA A 99 -25.04 8.45 9.35
CA ALA A 99 -26.43 8.86 9.26
C ALA A 99 -26.83 9.27 7.82
N GLN A 100 -25.95 9.97 7.10
CA GLN A 100 -26.19 10.38 5.73
C GLN A 100 -26.23 9.18 4.76
N ALA A 101 -25.30 8.22 4.89
CA ALA A 101 -25.30 6.99 4.09
C ALA A 101 -26.52 6.11 4.35
N GLY A 102 -27.15 6.24 5.53
CA GLY A 102 -28.44 5.63 5.83
C GLY A 102 -29.58 6.23 4.99
N LEU A 103 -29.62 7.55 4.81
CA LEU A 103 -30.68 8.25 4.06
C LEU A 103 -30.62 8.00 2.55
N ASP A 104 -29.42 7.98 1.96
CA ASP A 104 -29.22 7.68 0.53
C ASP A 104 -29.71 6.27 0.14
N ARG A 105 -29.88 5.35 1.11
CA ARG A 105 -30.42 3.99 0.89
C ARG A 105 -31.95 3.92 0.84
N TRP A 106 -32.66 5.03 1.08
CA TRP A 106 -34.14 5.12 1.02
C TRP A 106 -34.66 5.96 -0.16
N THR A 107 -33.78 6.40 -1.06
CA THR A 107 -34.10 7.11 -2.32
C THR A 107 -33.53 6.39 -3.52
#